data_AF-A0AAU7A926-F1
#
_entry.id   AF-A0AAU7A926-F1
#
_cell.length_a   1.000
_cell.length_b   1.000
_cell.length_c   1.000
_cell.angle_alpha   90.00
_cell.angle_beta   90.00
_cell.angle_gamma   90.00
#
_symmetry.space_group_name_H-M   'P 1'
#
loop_
_entity.id
_entity.type
_entity.pdbx_description
1 polymer ?
#
loop_
_entity_poly.entity_id
_entity_poly.type
_entity_poly.pdbx_seq_one_letter_code
_entity_poly.pdbx_strand_id
1 'polypeptide(L)'
;MFKKWSGDGTYYLPARQVEPYRLWFEFLKQAHRDPEIDVDYNHYKEWGEFYAQEFGEWWSGATWRLLFAVDAGVRVLDHGEIPPTDEHALLIRLPLNKEPKQTLKDIEQLLEQHEAGTKLGKISQGKFALSDRYEQAFLKYLPNVRVMLRCYSYWLDNVELHNRERTSKTAVDFYTWAKSRDNLIIERKYKYSRPLIPFAVAEYAKQILANENPDEDQKRAFKRYLQKARNLAKNASMGTFPGKY
;
A
#
# COMPACT_ATOMS: atom_id res chain seq x y z
N MET A 1 -12.87 -15.29 6.22
CA MET A 1 -11.55 -14.63 6.16
C MET A 1 -11.29 -14.32 4.69
N PHE A 2 -11.25 -13.04 4.27
CA PHE A 2 -10.97 -12.71 2.86
C PHE A 2 -9.53 -13.09 2.55
N LYS A 3 -9.31 -13.97 1.57
CA LYS A 3 -7.98 -14.36 1.11
C LYS A 3 -7.32 -13.10 0.55
N LYS A 4 -6.27 -12.60 1.19
CA LYS A 4 -5.52 -11.45 0.67
C LYS A 4 -4.89 -11.87 -0.65
N TRP A 5 -5.10 -11.10 -1.72
CA TRP A 5 -4.52 -11.38 -3.01
C TRP A 5 -3.00 -11.28 -2.91
N SER A 6 -2.30 -12.38 -3.19
CA SER A 6 -0.86 -12.51 -3.00
C SER A 6 -0.07 -12.61 -4.29
N GLY A 7 -0.72 -12.78 -5.43
CA GLY A 7 -0.07 -13.06 -6.72
C GLY A 7 -0.93 -13.91 -7.65
N ASP A 8 -0.31 -14.45 -8.69
CA ASP A 8 -0.96 -15.28 -9.72
C ASP A 8 -0.46 -16.74 -9.76
N GLY A 9 0.42 -17.12 -8.84
CA GLY A 9 1.00 -18.46 -8.74
C GLY A 9 2.45 -18.53 -9.19
N THR A 10 2.81 -17.76 -10.22
CA THR A 10 4.20 -17.61 -10.70
C THR A 10 4.90 -16.45 -10.00
N TYR A 11 4.17 -15.35 -9.80
CA TYR A 11 4.68 -14.15 -9.16
C TYR A 11 3.90 -13.88 -7.88
N TYR A 12 4.59 -13.36 -6.87
CA TYR A 12 3.95 -12.88 -5.65
C TYR A 12 4.38 -11.48 -5.25
N LEU A 13 3.47 -10.74 -4.62
CA LEU A 13 3.82 -9.48 -3.98
C LEU A 13 4.49 -9.74 -2.64
N PRO A 14 5.63 -9.09 -2.33
CA PRO A 14 6.27 -9.17 -1.02
C PRO A 14 5.28 -8.97 0.15
N ALA A 15 4.43 -7.94 0.08
CA ALA A 15 3.46 -7.65 1.12
C ALA A 15 2.24 -8.60 1.16
N ARG A 16 2.10 -9.49 0.17
CA ARG A 16 0.95 -10.41 -0.01
C ARG A 16 -0.42 -9.70 -0.04
N GLN A 17 -0.44 -8.43 -0.45
CA GLN A 17 -1.64 -7.61 -0.62
C GLN A 17 -1.34 -6.41 -1.53
N VAL A 18 -2.32 -6.00 -2.34
CA VAL A 18 -2.19 -4.89 -3.31
C VAL A 18 -2.16 -3.51 -2.63
N GLU A 19 -2.86 -3.36 -1.50
CA GLU A 19 -3.12 -2.06 -0.87
C GLU A 19 -1.88 -1.20 -0.58
N PRO A 20 -0.74 -1.72 -0.08
CA PRO A 20 0.51 -0.98 0.09
C PRO A 20 0.98 -0.29 -1.19
N TYR A 21 0.93 -1.00 -2.32
CA TYR A 21 1.38 -0.50 -3.61
C TYR A 21 0.38 0.49 -4.20
N ARG A 22 -0.93 0.25 -3.98
CA ARG A 22 -1.97 1.24 -4.27
C ARG A 22 -1.73 2.54 -3.51
N LEU A 23 -1.44 2.47 -2.22
CA LEU A 23 -1.16 3.66 -1.42
C LEU A 23 0.11 4.36 -1.89
N TRP A 24 1.16 3.63 -2.24
CA TRP A 24 2.37 4.23 -2.83
C TRP A 24 2.03 5.01 -4.10
N PHE A 25 1.32 4.38 -5.04
CA PHE A 25 0.89 5.01 -6.28
C PHE A 25 0.07 6.29 -6.03
N GLU A 26 -0.93 6.23 -5.15
CA GLU A 26 -1.76 7.40 -4.86
C GLU A 26 -1.01 8.52 -4.15
N PHE A 27 -0.08 8.20 -3.24
CA PHE A 27 0.78 9.21 -2.61
C PHE A 27 1.75 9.83 -3.59
N LEU A 28 2.27 9.06 -4.55
CA LEU A 28 3.10 9.58 -5.63
C LEU A 28 2.29 10.54 -6.55
N LYS A 29 1.02 10.22 -6.84
CA LYS A 29 0.12 11.15 -7.54
C LYS A 29 -0.11 12.44 -6.74
N GLN A 30 -0.28 12.34 -5.40
CA GLN A 30 -0.40 13.56 -4.58
C GLN A 30 0.91 14.35 -4.54
N ALA A 31 2.08 13.69 -4.52
CA ALA A 31 3.38 14.34 -4.59
C ALA A 31 3.54 15.13 -5.90
N HIS A 32 3.13 14.55 -7.04
CA HIS A 32 3.12 15.25 -8.33
C HIS A 32 2.25 16.52 -8.32
N ARG A 33 1.15 16.51 -7.56
CA ARG A 33 0.24 17.67 -7.44
C ARG A 33 0.71 18.73 -6.46
N ASP A 34 1.59 18.39 -5.51
CA ASP A 34 2.06 19.31 -4.48
C ASP A 34 3.26 20.12 -5.02
N PRO A 35 3.12 21.44 -5.24
CA PRO A 35 4.20 22.26 -5.79
C PRO A 35 5.41 22.38 -4.85
N GLU A 36 5.28 21.98 -3.57
CA GLU A 36 6.37 21.97 -2.60
C GLU A 36 7.10 20.60 -2.53
N ILE A 37 6.78 19.65 -3.41
CA ILE A 37 7.41 18.33 -3.46
C ILE A 37 7.97 18.06 -4.86
N ASP A 38 9.28 17.90 -4.94
CA ASP A 38 9.94 17.41 -6.15
C ASP A 38 9.82 15.88 -6.27
N VAL A 39 9.35 15.42 -7.42
CA VAL A 39 9.24 14.00 -7.76
C VAL A 39 10.46 13.57 -8.57
N ASP A 40 11.09 12.46 -8.16
CA ASP A 40 12.17 11.84 -8.92
C ASP A 40 11.60 11.05 -10.11
N TYR A 41 11.26 11.76 -11.20
CA TYR A 41 10.75 11.15 -12.43
C TYR A 41 11.76 10.19 -13.09
N ASN A 42 13.06 10.33 -12.82
CA ASN A 42 14.07 9.41 -13.34
C ASN A 42 13.95 8.05 -12.67
N HIS A 43 13.76 8.03 -11.35
CA HIS A 43 13.43 6.81 -10.61
C HIS A 43 12.15 6.15 -11.13
N TYR A 44 11.13 6.95 -11.45
CA TYR A 44 9.81 6.49 -11.91
C TYR A 44 9.64 6.33 -13.41
N LYS A 45 10.72 6.37 -14.19
CA LYS A 45 10.66 6.30 -15.67
C LYS A 45 9.83 5.11 -16.20
N GLU A 46 9.93 3.96 -15.53
CA GLU A 46 9.23 2.73 -15.92
C GLU A 46 7.78 2.65 -15.46
N TRP A 47 7.34 3.57 -14.59
CA TRP A 47 5.93 3.69 -14.24
C TRP A 47 5.15 4.45 -15.31
N GLY A 48 5.85 5.13 -16.23
CA GLY A 48 5.27 5.96 -17.28
C GLY A 48 4.54 7.17 -16.70
N GLU A 49 3.50 7.62 -17.40
CA GLU A 49 2.63 8.72 -16.97
C GLU A 49 1.65 8.27 -15.88
N PHE A 50 2.19 7.87 -14.72
CA PHE A 50 1.40 7.38 -13.59
C PHE A 50 0.35 8.41 -13.11
N TYR A 51 0.62 9.70 -13.30
CA TYR A 51 -0.24 10.80 -12.89
C TYR A 51 -1.51 10.92 -13.75
N ALA A 52 -1.50 10.41 -14.98
CA ALA A 52 -2.62 10.47 -15.91
C ALA A 52 -3.56 9.26 -15.83
N GLN A 53 -3.23 8.24 -15.03
CA GLN A 53 -3.94 6.96 -14.98
C GLN A 53 -4.60 6.71 -13.63
N GLU A 54 -5.69 5.94 -13.63
CA GLU A 54 -6.24 5.37 -12.41
C GLU A 54 -5.41 4.16 -11.98
N PHE A 55 -5.30 3.91 -10.66
CA PHE A 55 -4.50 2.80 -10.16
C PHE A 55 -4.88 1.46 -10.79
N GLY A 56 -6.19 1.21 -10.97
CA GLY A 56 -6.67 -0.06 -11.53
C GLY A 56 -6.17 -0.31 -12.96
N GLU A 57 -6.10 0.74 -13.78
CA GLU A 57 -5.61 0.67 -15.15
C GLU A 57 -4.09 0.51 -15.17
N TRP A 58 -3.38 1.35 -14.42
CA TRP A 58 -1.92 1.29 -14.32
C TRP A 58 -1.42 -0.03 -13.73
N TRP A 59 -2.12 -0.57 -12.74
CA TRP A 59 -1.79 -1.85 -12.08
C TRP A 59 -2.12 -3.06 -12.94
N SER A 60 -3.03 -2.91 -13.92
CA SER A 60 -3.47 -4.03 -14.76
C SER A 60 -2.32 -4.60 -15.61
N GLY A 61 -2.45 -5.87 -15.99
CA GLY A 61 -1.51 -6.52 -16.90
C GLY A 61 -0.15 -6.86 -16.28
N ALA A 62 0.94 -6.47 -16.97
CA ALA A 62 2.31 -6.88 -16.65
C ALA A 62 3.02 -5.94 -15.65
N THR A 63 2.49 -4.73 -15.41
CA THR A 63 3.13 -3.69 -14.58
C THR A 63 3.49 -4.21 -13.20
N TRP A 64 2.54 -4.84 -12.51
CA TRP A 64 2.80 -5.31 -11.15
C TRP A 64 3.83 -6.45 -11.08
N ARG A 65 3.86 -7.30 -12.11
CA ARG A 65 4.82 -8.41 -12.24
C ARG A 65 6.22 -7.89 -12.47
N LEU A 66 6.36 -6.93 -13.38
CA LEU A 66 7.64 -6.36 -13.78
C LEU A 66 8.24 -5.48 -12.67
N LEU A 67 7.40 -4.69 -12.00
CA LEU A 67 7.88 -3.65 -11.08
C LEU A 67 7.94 -4.08 -9.62
N PHE A 68 6.99 -4.89 -9.13
CA PHE A 68 6.85 -5.14 -7.69
C PHE A 68 6.93 -6.60 -7.28
N ALA A 69 6.62 -7.51 -8.20
CA ALA A 69 6.53 -8.91 -7.85
C ALA A 69 7.91 -9.56 -7.73
N VAL A 70 7.93 -10.61 -6.93
CA VAL A 70 9.02 -11.55 -6.81
C VAL A 70 8.62 -12.80 -7.59
N ASP A 71 9.56 -13.35 -8.34
CA ASP A 71 9.40 -14.69 -8.89
C ASP A 71 9.26 -15.67 -7.73
N ALA A 72 8.17 -16.42 -7.69
CA ALA A 72 7.91 -17.41 -6.65
C ALA A 72 8.95 -18.54 -6.63
N GLY A 73 9.75 -18.68 -7.69
CA GLY A 73 10.70 -19.78 -7.88
C GLY A 73 10.01 -21.12 -8.10
N VAL A 74 8.68 -21.17 -8.03
CA VAL A 74 7.87 -22.36 -8.26
C VAL A 74 7.29 -22.27 -9.67
N ARG A 75 7.98 -22.92 -10.60
CA ARG A 75 7.51 -23.12 -11.97
C ARG A 75 7.47 -24.61 -12.29
N VAL A 76 6.49 -24.99 -13.09
CA VAL A 76 6.55 -26.28 -13.79
C VAL A 76 7.49 -26.08 -14.97
N LEU A 77 8.55 -26.88 -15.02
CA LEU A 77 9.46 -26.90 -16.16
C LEU A 77 8.90 -27.86 -17.19
N ASP A 78 8.93 -27.45 -18.46
CA ASP A 78 8.58 -28.35 -19.56
C ASP A 78 9.67 -29.39 -19.78
N HIS A 79 9.32 -30.51 -20.44
CA HIS A 79 10.25 -31.61 -20.64
C HIS A 79 11.49 -31.16 -21.44
N GLY A 80 12.66 -31.20 -20.80
CA GLY A 80 13.93 -30.82 -21.42
C GLY A 80 14.37 -29.38 -21.17
N GLU A 81 13.57 -28.57 -20.47
CA GLU A 81 13.99 -27.25 -20.01
C GLU A 81 15.04 -27.39 -18.89
N ILE A 82 16.23 -26.84 -19.12
CA ILE A 82 17.30 -26.77 -18.11
C ILE A 82 17.28 -25.34 -17.55
N PRO A 83 16.76 -25.12 -16.33
CA PRO A 83 16.81 -23.80 -15.73
C PRO A 83 18.27 -23.40 -15.47
N PRO A 84 18.63 -22.11 -15.61
CA PRO A 84 19.96 -21.64 -15.25
C PRO A 84 20.25 -21.95 -13.77
N THR A 85 21.50 -22.30 -13.47
CA THR A 85 21.95 -22.60 -12.11
C THR A 85 21.75 -21.39 -11.21
N ASP A 86 20.95 -21.54 -10.16
CA ASP A 86 20.69 -20.51 -9.15
C ASP A 86 21.12 -21.06 -7.78
N GLU A 87 22.14 -20.44 -7.18
CA GLU A 87 22.68 -20.82 -5.86
C GLU A 87 21.65 -20.64 -4.72
N HIS A 88 20.53 -19.97 -5.00
CA HIS A 88 19.45 -19.73 -4.05
C HIS A 88 18.16 -20.52 -4.37
N ALA A 89 18.19 -21.44 -5.33
CA ALA A 89 17.03 -22.25 -5.70
C ALA A 89 17.33 -23.75 -5.67
N LEU A 90 16.33 -24.55 -5.26
CA LEU A 90 16.35 -26.00 -5.35
C LEU A 90 15.49 -26.45 -6.51
N LEU A 91 16.08 -27.22 -7.41
CA LEU A 91 15.34 -27.93 -8.46
C LEU A 91 14.80 -29.25 -7.88
N ILE A 92 13.48 -29.34 -7.70
CA ILE A 92 12.83 -30.52 -7.11
C ILE A 92 11.91 -31.17 -8.14
N ARG A 93 12.09 -32.47 -8.37
CA ARG A 93 11.16 -33.29 -9.17
C ARG A 93 10.13 -33.94 -8.27
N LEU A 94 8.85 -33.61 -8.47
CA LEU A 94 7.75 -34.16 -7.67
C LEU A 94 7.08 -35.35 -8.38
N PRO A 95 7.08 -36.55 -7.78
CA PRO A 95 6.36 -37.70 -8.33
C PRO A 95 4.85 -37.50 -8.18
N LEU A 96 4.10 -37.50 -9.30
CA LEU A 96 2.64 -37.35 -9.30
C LEU A 96 1.88 -38.58 -8.79
N ASN A 97 2.58 -39.71 -8.62
CA ASN A 97 2.03 -40.97 -8.10
C ASN A 97 2.14 -41.10 -6.57
N LYS A 98 2.65 -40.08 -5.86
CA LYS A 98 2.80 -40.08 -4.40
C LYS A 98 1.70 -39.28 -3.72
N GLU A 99 1.31 -39.67 -2.50
CA GLU A 99 0.30 -38.93 -1.74
C GLU A 99 0.78 -37.49 -1.45
N PRO A 100 -0.03 -36.45 -1.74
CA PRO A 100 0.38 -35.05 -1.60
C PRO A 100 0.91 -34.67 -0.21
N LYS A 101 0.31 -35.22 0.86
CA LYS A 101 0.75 -34.93 2.24
C LYS A 101 2.16 -35.44 2.52
N GLN A 102 2.50 -36.61 1.98
CA GLN A 102 3.83 -37.16 2.15
C GLN A 102 4.84 -36.37 1.32
N THR A 103 4.50 -36.03 0.08
CA THR A 103 5.33 -35.15 -0.77
C THR A 103 5.62 -33.81 -0.08
N LEU A 104 4.62 -33.19 0.57
CA LEU A 104 4.82 -31.94 1.31
C LEU A 104 5.80 -32.09 2.49
N LYS A 105 5.72 -33.18 3.25
CA LYS A 105 6.69 -33.47 4.33
C LYS A 105 8.11 -33.64 3.81
N ASP A 106 8.26 -34.31 2.66
CA ASP A 106 9.58 -34.51 2.06
C ASP A 106 10.16 -33.18 1.58
N ILE A 107 9.34 -32.29 1.01
CA ILE A 107 9.74 -30.94 0.62
C ILE A 107 10.15 -30.13 1.86
N GLU A 108 9.38 -30.19 2.95
CA GLU A 108 9.68 -29.50 4.20
C GLU A 108 11.06 -29.93 4.75
N GLN A 109 11.34 -31.24 4.81
CA GLN A 109 12.64 -31.76 5.23
C GLN A 109 13.79 -31.32 4.31
N LEU A 110 13.58 -31.33 2.98
CA LEU A 110 14.59 -30.85 2.03
C LEU A 110 14.91 -29.38 2.27
N LEU A 111 13.90 -28.54 2.50
CA LEU A 111 14.10 -27.12 2.81
C LEU A 111 14.90 -26.95 4.11
N GLU A 112 14.57 -27.69 5.17
CA GLU A 112 15.32 -27.66 6.44
C GLU A 112 16.79 -28.06 6.27
N GLN A 113 17.07 -29.12 5.50
CA GLN A 113 18.44 -29.60 5.24
C GLN A 113 19.30 -28.58 4.51
N HIS A 114 18.70 -27.78 3.64
CA HIS A 114 19.37 -26.73 2.89
C HIS A 114 19.39 -25.37 3.63
N GLU A 115 19.10 -25.36 4.93
CA GLU A 115 18.95 -24.14 5.75
C GLU A 115 17.98 -23.11 5.13
N ALA A 116 17.00 -23.58 4.35
CA ALA A 116 15.99 -22.72 3.76
C ALA A 116 15.05 -22.24 4.87
N GLY A 117 15.41 -21.11 5.46
CA GLY A 117 14.64 -20.44 6.48
C GLY A 117 14.56 -18.95 6.19
N THR A 118 13.60 -18.28 6.82
CA THR A 118 13.53 -16.82 6.86
C THR A 118 14.68 -16.26 7.69
N LYS A 119 15.94 -16.39 7.24
CA LYS A 119 16.91 -15.35 7.53
C LYS A 119 16.27 -14.10 6.92
N LEU A 120 15.91 -13.12 7.76
CA LEU A 120 15.38 -11.80 7.40
C LEU A 120 16.37 -10.98 6.53
N GLY A 121 17.30 -11.63 5.83
CA GLY A 121 18.19 -11.06 4.84
C GLY A 121 17.56 -11.25 3.46
N LYS A 122 17.04 -10.14 2.91
CA LYS A 122 16.66 -9.95 1.51
C LYS A 122 15.75 -11.05 0.94
N ILE A 123 14.46 -11.00 1.29
CA ILE A 123 13.42 -11.42 0.34
C ILE A 123 13.79 -10.69 -0.96
N SER A 124 14.05 -11.42 -2.06
CA SER A 124 14.27 -10.80 -3.36
C SER A 124 13.07 -9.89 -3.62
N GLN A 125 13.27 -8.56 -3.58
CA GLN A 125 12.17 -7.65 -3.81
C GLN A 125 12.06 -7.38 -5.31
N GLY A 126 10.85 -7.11 -5.79
CA GLY A 126 10.69 -6.52 -7.12
C GLY A 126 11.48 -5.22 -7.22
N LYS A 127 11.71 -4.76 -8.45
CA LYS A 127 12.50 -3.55 -8.73
C LYS A 127 12.13 -2.35 -7.87
N PHE A 128 10.84 -2.19 -7.59
CA PHE A 128 10.29 -1.25 -6.64
C PHE A 128 9.83 -1.99 -5.40
N ALA A 129 10.37 -1.57 -4.26
CA ALA A 129 10.17 -2.30 -3.02
C ALA A 129 9.75 -1.40 -1.86
N LEU A 130 8.96 -1.99 -0.96
CA LEU A 130 8.60 -1.32 0.28
C LEU A 130 9.81 -1.24 1.19
N SER A 131 9.98 -0.10 1.87
CA SER A 131 11.07 0.15 2.80
C SER A 131 11.13 -0.90 3.92
N ASP A 132 12.32 -1.08 4.48
CA ASP A 132 12.54 -2.01 5.59
C ASP A 132 11.55 -1.81 6.73
N ARG A 133 11.15 -2.92 7.36
CA ARG A 133 10.22 -2.97 8.50
C ARG A 133 8.80 -2.43 8.20
N TYR A 134 8.41 -2.30 6.93
CA TYR A 134 7.04 -1.93 6.54
C TYR A 134 5.96 -2.80 7.22
N GLU A 135 6.28 -4.07 7.49
CA GLU A 135 5.38 -5.02 8.14
C GLU A 135 5.00 -4.63 9.59
N GLN A 136 5.93 -4.00 10.32
CA GLN A 136 5.76 -3.74 11.76
C GLN A 136 4.81 -2.57 12.03
N ALA A 137 4.84 -1.54 11.19
CA ALA A 137 4.04 -0.33 11.36
C ALA A 137 3.07 -0.13 10.19
N PHE A 138 3.57 -0.07 8.97
CA PHE A 138 2.79 0.37 7.83
C PHE A 138 1.62 -0.57 7.51
N LEU A 139 1.85 -1.88 7.47
CA LEU A 139 0.77 -2.84 7.18
C LEU A 139 -0.31 -2.86 8.27
N LYS A 140 0.06 -2.63 9.53
CA LYS A 140 -0.87 -2.54 10.65
C LYS A 140 -1.74 -1.28 10.58
N TYR A 141 -1.18 -0.19 10.06
CA TYR A 141 -1.83 1.12 10.03
C TYR A 141 -2.43 1.51 8.67
N LEU A 142 -2.59 0.58 7.72
CA LEU A 142 -3.21 0.85 6.41
C LEU A 142 -4.54 1.63 6.49
N PRO A 143 -5.47 1.34 7.42
CA PRO A 143 -6.68 2.16 7.58
C PRO A 143 -6.39 3.64 7.89
N ASN A 144 -5.41 3.92 8.76
CA ASN A 144 -4.99 5.28 9.07
C ASN A 144 -4.29 5.93 7.89
N VAL A 145 -3.50 5.17 7.13
CA VAL A 145 -2.82 5.67 5.92
C VAL A 145 -3.85 6.06 4.84
N ARG A 146 -4.97 5.33 4.72
CA ARG A 146 -6.09 5.74 3.85
C ARG A 146 -6.73 7.06 4.29
N VAL A 147 -6.89 7.27 5.60
CA VAL A 147 -7.36 8.55 6.15
C VAL A 147 -6.36 9.66 5.82
N MET A 148 -5.07 9.43 6.07
CA MET A 148 -3.99 10.37 5.73
C MET A 148 -4.03 10.77 4.26
N LEU A 149 -4.07 9.80 3.34
CA LEU A 149 -4.14 10.03 1.90
C LEU A 149 -5.34 10.90 1.51
N ARG A 150 -6.53 10.56 2.02
CA ARG A 150 -7.75 11.30 1.66
C ARG A 150 -7.77 12.71 2.25
N CYS A 151 -7.36 12.88 3.51
CA CYS A 151 -7.21 14.21 4.10
C CYS A 151 -6.22 15.05 3.30
N TYR A 152 -5.11 14.47 2.86
CA TYR A 152 -4.11 15.20 2.08
C TYR A 152 -4.59 15.54 0.67
N SER A 153 -5.34 14.66 0.01
CA SER A 153 -6.02 14.99 -1.26
C SER A 153 -6.92 16.21 -1.11
N TYR A 154 -7.83 16.21 -0.13
CA TYR A 154 -8.69 17.38 0.13
C TYR A 154 -7.90 18.61 0.53
N TRP A 155 -6.77 18.44 1.24
CA TRP A 155 -5.91 19.55 1.58
C TRP A 155 -5.31 20.17 0.31
N LEU A 156 -4.85 19.37 -0.65
CA LEU A 156 -4.38 19.85 -1.95
C LEU A 156 -5.50 20.48 -2.79
N ASP A 157 -6.72 19.95 -2.74
CA ASP A 157 -7.89 20.54 -3.42
C ASP A 157 -8.25 21.94 -2.89
N ASN A 158 -7.85 22.25 -1.65
CA ASN A 158 -8.12 23.51 -0.96
C ASN A 158 -6.89 24.46 -0.96
N VAL A 159 -5.97 24.35 -1.92
CA VAL A 159 -4.69 25.10 -1.94
C VAL A 159 -4.86 26.63 -1.96
N GLU A 160 -5.93 27.13 -2.56
CA GLU A 160 -6.25 28.56 -2.65
C GLU A 160 -6.66 29.19 -1.31
N LEU A 161 -7.00 28.37 -0.31
CA LEU A 161 -7.42 28.85 1.00
C LEU A 161 -6.22 29.16 1.89
N HIS A 162 -6.36 30.17 2.76
CA HIS A 162 -5.36 30.45 3.78
C HIS A 162 -5.21 29.25 4.73
N ASN A 163 -3.98 28.98 5.21
CA ASN A 163 -3.62 27.72 5.90
C ASN A 163 -4.60 27.28 7.02
N ARG A 164 -5.06 28.25 7.85
CA ARG A 164 -6.05 27.97 8.91
C ARG A 164 -7.38 27.47 8.33
N GLU A 165 -7.93 28.20 7.36
CA GLU A 165 -9.20 27.88 6.70
C GLU A 165 -9.09 26.59 5.89
N ARG A 166 -7.97 26.42 5.17
CA ARG A 166 -7.61 25.20 4.45
C ARG A 166 -7.66 23.97 5.37
N THR A 167 -7.06 24.06 6.55
CA THR A 167 -7.06 22.98 7.54
C THR A 167 -8.49 22.65 8.01
N SER A 168 -9.27 23.68 8.36
CA SER A 168 -10.64 23.51 8.82
C SER A 168 -11.55 22.92 7.73
N LYS A 169 -11.49 23.46 6.51
CA LYS A 169 -12.24 22.98 5.35
C LYS A 169 -11.91 21.54 5.02
N THR A 170 -10.63 21.16 5.04
CA THR A 170 -10.19 19.78 4.81
C THR A 170 -10.79 18.80 5.81
N ALA A 171 -10.83 19.17 7.11
CA ALA A 171 -11.41 18.31 8.15
C ALA A 171 -12.91 18.10 7.91
N VAL A 172 -13.63 19.17 7.57
CA VAL A 172 -15.06 19.13 7.25
C VAL A 172 -15.34 18.31 6.01
N ASP A 173 -14.56 18.47 4.93
CA ASP A 173 -14.72 17.72 3.68
C ASP A 173 -14.50 16.22 3.90
N PHE A 174 -13.44 15.86 4.62
CA PHE A 174 -13.19 14.47 5.00
C PHE A 174 -14.32 13.89 5.83
N TYR A 175 -14.73 14.58 6.90
CA TYR A 175 -15.78 14.10 7.80
C TYR A 175 -17.12 13.92 7.08
N THR A 176 -17.52 14.91 6.29
CA THR A 176 -18.79 14.90 5.54
C THR A 176 -18.82 13.74 4.55
N TRP A 177 -17.74 13.56 3.78
CA TRP A 177 -17.62 12.41 2.87
C TRP A 177 -17.67 11.08 3.63
N ALA A 178 -16.87 10.94 4.69
CA ALA A 178 -16.73 9.68 5.41
C ALA A 178 -18.06 9.29 6.07
N LYS A 179 -18.77 10.25 6.66
CA LYS A 179 -20.06 10.03 7.31
C LYS A 179 -21.15 9.70 6.30
N SER A 180 -21.21 10.43 5.17
CA SER A 180 -22.14 10.13 4.08
C SER A 180 -21.93 8.73 3.52
N ARG A 181 -20.66 8.35 3.26
CA ARG A 181 -20.31 7.01 2.77
C ARG A 181 -20.63 5.92 3.78
N ASP A 182 -20.37 6.16 5.07
CA ASP A 182 -20.69 5.23 6.15
C ASP A 182 -22.20 4.97 6.25
N ASN A 183 -23.00 6.05 6.28
CA ASN A 183 -24.46 5.96 6.31
C ASN A 183 -24.99 5.20 5.09
N LEU A 184 -24.50 5.50 3.88
CA LEU A 184 -24.89 4.80 2.65
C LEU A 184 -24.64 3.29 2.72
N ILE A 185 -23.48 2.87 3.26
CA ILE A 185 -23.14 1.45 3.40
C ILE A 185 -24.10 0.75 4.37
N ILE A 186 -24.43 1.41 5.49
CA ILE A 186 -25.36 0.88 6.51
C ILE A 186 -26.77 0.77 5.94
N GLU A 187 -27.29 1.87 5.39
CA GLU A 187 -28.66 1.96 4.86
C GLU A 187 -28.90 0.95 3.73
N ARG A 188 -27.94 0.83 2.81
CA ARG A 188 -28.03 -0.10 1.67
C ARG A 188 -27.54 -1.51 1.97
N LYS A 189 -27.10 -1.77 3.20
CA LYS A 189 -26.56 -3.07 3.66
C LYS A 189 -25.45 -3.61 2.74
N TYR A 190 -24.61 -2.72 2.21
CA TYR A 190 -23.52 -3.10 1.33
C TYR A 190 -22.43 -3.86 2.08
N LYS A 191 -21.86 -4.90 1.44
CA LYS A 191 -20.69 -5.64 1.96
C LYS A 191 -19.37 -4.92 1.65
N TYR A 192 -19.34 -3.60 1.87
CA TYR A 192 -18.16 -2.76 1.66
C TYR A 192 -17.46 -2.43 2.97
N SER A 193 -16.15 -2.18 2.89
CA SER A 193 -15.39 -1.67 4.03
C SER A 193 -15.87 -0.25 4.37
N ARG A 194 -16.23 -0.05 5.64
CA ARG A 194 -16.65 1.26 6.16
C ARG A 194 -15.44 2.18 6.30
N PRO A 195 -15.56 3.49 5.97
CA PRO A 195 -14.49 4.44 6.21
C PRO A 195 -14.11 4.50 7.69
N LEU A 196 -12.81 4.54 7.98
CA LEU A 196 -12.34 4.85 9.33
C LEU A 196 -12.50 6.35 9.56
N ILE A 197 -13.17 6.72 10.65
CA ILE A 197 -13.31 8.11 11.09
C ILE A 197 -12.66 8.22 12.48
N PRO A 198 -11.39 8.68 12.58
CA PRO A 198 -10.75 8.82 13.88
C PRO A 198 -11.49 9.87 14.73
N PHE A 199 -11.64 9.59 16.03
CA PHE A 199 -12.37 10.44 16.98
C PHE A 199 -11.95 11.92 16.88
N ALA A 200 -10.64 12.17 16.96
CA ALA A 200 -10.10 13.53 16.90
C ALA A 200 -10.45 14.29 15.62
N VAL A 201 -10.48 13.58 14.49
CA VAL A 201 -10.84 14.16 13.20
C VAL A 201 -12.33 14.47 13.15
N ALA A 202 -13.18 13.58 13.69
CA ALA A 202 -14.62 13.78 13.76
C ALA A 202 -14.98 14.96 14.65
N GLU A 203 -14.45 15.03 15.88
CA GLU A 203 -14.77 16.09 16.82
C GLU A 203 -14.30 17.46 16.31
N TYR A 204 -13.09 17.53 15.76
CA TYR A 204 -12.60 18.78 15.15
C TYR A 204 -13.53 19.27 14.03
N ALA A 205 -13.98 18.38 13.14
CA ALA A 205 -14.88 18.74 12.05
C ALA A 205 -16.29 19.14 12.53
N LYS A 206 -16.83 18.43 13.55
CA LYS A 206 -18.14 18.74 14.13
C LYS A 206 -18.15 20.12 14.79
N GLN A 207 -17.11 20.46 15.54
CA GLN A 207 -16.99 21.77 16.18
C GLN A 207 -16.98 22.89 15.14
N ILE A 208 -16.26 22.71 14.02
CA ILE A 208 -16.29 23.66 12.90
C ILE A 208 -17.70 23.79 12.32
N LEU A 209 -18.39 22.66 12.06
CA LEU A 209 -19.75 22.65 11.51
C LEU A 209 -20.78 23.31 12.45
N ALA A 210 -20.55 23.21 13.76
CA ALA A 210 -21.38 23.85 14.79
C ALA A 210 -21.06 25.34 14.99
N ASN A 211 -20.11 25.90 14.25
CA ASN A 211 -19.56 27.25 14.46
C ASN A 211 -19.00 27.45 15.88
N GLU A 212 -18.47 26.40 16.49
CA GLU A 212 -17.82 26.42 17.79
C GLU A 212 -16.30 26.67 17.65
N ASN A 213 -15.67 27.12 18.74
CA ASN A 213 -14.22 27.17 18.82
C ASN A 213 -13.66 25.76 18.97
N PRO A 214 -12.87 25.25 18.00
CA PRO A 214 -12.42 23.87 18.07
C PRO A 214 -11.38 23.66 19.17
N ASP A 215 -11.42 22.48 19.77
CA ASP A 215 -10.42 22.04 20.74
C ASP A 215 -9.03 21.97 20.09
N GLU A 216 -8.04 22.60 20.72
CA GLU A 216 -6.69 22.72 20.16
C GLU A 216 -5.97 21.36 20.07
N ASP A 217 -6.29 20.40 20.94
CA ASP A 217 -5.70 19.05 20.85
C ASP A 217 -6.29 18.27 19.68
N GLN A 218 -7.59 18.39 19.40
CA GLN A 218 -8.20 17.76 18.22
C GLN A 218 -7.68 18.36 16.91
N LYS A 219 -7.56 19.69 16.87
CA LYS A 219 -6.93 20.40 15.75
C LYS A 219 -5.48 19.97 15.56
N ARG A 220 -4.69 19.87 16.64
CA ARG A 220 -3.30 19.40 16.60
C ARG A 220 -3.22 17.95 16.10
N ALA A 221 -4.10 17.08 16.57
CA ALA A 221 -4.18 15.70 16.11
C ALA A 221 -4.51 15.62 14.61
N PHE A 222 -5.46 16.43 14.11
CA PHE A 222 -5.77 16.50 12.68
C PHE A 222 -4.56 16.99 11.85
N LYS A 223 -3.87 18.04 12.30
CA LYS A 223 -2.63 18.51 11.65
C LYS A 223 -1.55 17.43 11.59
N ARG A 224 -1.45 16.54 12.59
CA ARG A 224 -0.53 15.40 12.54
C ARG A 224 -0.89 14.42 11.43
N TYR A 225 -2.17 14.20 11.12
CA TYR A 225 -2.56 13.39 9.96
C TYR A 225 -2.06 14.00 8.65
N LEU A 226 -2.21 15.32 8.47
CA LEU A 226 -1.73 16.04 7.29
C LEU A 226 -0.20 15.99 7.18
N GLN A 227 0.52 16.23 8.28
CA GLN A 227 1.97 16.15 8.29
C GLN A 227 2.47 14.76 7.91
N LYS A 228 1.86 13.70 8.49
CA LYS A 228 2.19 12.31 8.17
C LYS A 228 1.90 11.96 6.72
N ALA A 229 0.78 12.44 6.19
CA ALA A 229 0.41 12.24 4.81
C ALA A 229 1.41 12.91 3.85
N ARG A 230 1.82 14.15 4.15
CA ARG A 230 2.84 14.86 3.38
C ARG A 230 4.21 14.17 3.45
N ASN A 231 4.59 13.64 4.62
CA ASN A 231 5.80 12.82 4.75
C ASN A 231 5.73 11.56 3.87
N LEU A 232 4.58 10.88 3.85
CA LEU A 232 4.36 9.72 2.97
C LEU A 232 4.42 10.10 1.48
N ALA A 233 3.90 11.25 1.09
CA ALA A 233 4.01 11.77 -0.27
C ALA A 233 5.46 12.07 -0.65
N LYS A 234 6.23 12.70 0.25
CA LYS A 234 7.68 12.94 0.05
C LYS A 234 8.46 11.63 -0.04
N ASN A 235 8.17 10.66 0.81
CA ASN A 235 8.80 9.34 0.76
C ASN A 235 8.47 8.62 -0.55
N ALA A 236 7.22 8.72 -1.01
CA ALA A 236 6.80 8.24 -2.31
C ALA A 236 7.54 8.97 -3.44
N SER A 237 7.74 10.30 -3.38
CA SER A 237 8.39 11.06 -4.45
C SER A 237 9.85 10.66 -4.70
N MET A 238 10.50 10.04 -3.71
CA MET A 238 11.91 9.63 -3.73
C MET A 238 12.10 8.11 -3.82
N GLY A 239 11.06 7.31 -4.04
CA GLY A 239 11.21 5.85 -4.10
C GLY A 239 11.34 5.13 -2.76
N THR A 240 11.20 5.83 -1.63
CA THR A 240 11.46 5.29 -0.28
C THR A 240 10.16 5.10 0.52
N PHE A 241 9.21 4.36 -0.05
CA PHE A 241 7.88 4.20 0.54
C PHE A 241 7.75 2.92 1.39
N PRO A 242 7.12 2.96 2.58
CA PRO A 242 6.47 4.11 3.21
C PRO A 242 7.43 5.06 3.93
N GLY A 243 8.69 4.65 4.17
CA GLY A 243 9.65 5.44 4.94
C GLY A 243 9.18 5.79 6.35
N LYS A 244 9.78 6.82 6.96
CA LYS A 244 9.38 7.36 8.27
C LYS A 244 8.30 8.43 8.08
N TYR A 245 7.20 8.36 8.84
CA TYR A 245 6.09 9.32 8.75
C TYR A 245 5.43 9.66 10.09
#